data_AF-A0A527ZA29-F1
#
_entry.id   AF-A0A527ZA29-F1
#
_cell.length_a   1.000
_cell.length_b   1.000
_cell.length_c   1.000
_cell.angle_alpha   90.00
_cell.angle_beta   90.00
_cell.angle_gamma   90.00
#
_symmetry.space_group_name_H-M   'P 1'
#
loop_
_entity.id
_entity.type
_entity.pdbx_description
1 polymer ?
#
loop_
_entity_poly.entity_id
_entity_poly.type
_entity_poly.pdbx_seq_one_letter_code
_entity_poly.pdbx_strand_id
1 'polypeptide(L)' 'RSIDSRIVRLRRKLDTETITTIRGAGYRFDPPTQFAD' A
#
# COMPACT_ATOMS: atom_id res chain seq x y z
N ARG A 1 -4.03 16.39 1.11
CA ARG A 1 -2.90 15.84 0.33
C ARG A 1 -1.88 15.06 1.20
N SER A 2 -2.22 14.65 2.42
CA SER A 2 -1.28 13.98 3.37
C SER A 2 -1.21 12.46 3.20
N ILE A 3 -2.28 11.83 2.72
CA ILE A 3 -2.37 10.37 2.57
C ILE A 3 -1.44 9.85 1.48
N ASP A 4 -1.41 10.48 0.31
CA ASP A 4 -0.56 10.05 -0.82
C ASP A 4 0.93 10.04 -0.43
N SER A 5 1.37 11.09 0.27
CA SER A 5 2.72 11.18 0.81
C SER A 5 3.03 10.12 1.87
N ARG A 6 2.03 9.60 2.58
CA ARG A 6 2.20 8.46 3.50
C ARG A 6 2.30 7.14 2.73
N ILE A 7 1.47 6.95 1.69
CA ILE A 7 1.51 5.76 0.84
C ILE A 7 2.84 5.62 0.10
N VAL A 8 3.38 6.71 -0.47
CA VAL A 8 4.70 6.70 -1.10
C VAL A 8 5.79 6.25 -0.12
N ARG A 9 5.75 6.76 1.12
CA ARG A 9 6.72 6.37 2.16
C ARG A 9 6.56 4.90 2.57
N LEU A 10 5.32 4.42 2.70
CA LEU A 10 5.04 3.02 3.05
C LEU A 10 5.51 2.04 1.98
N ARG A 11 5.21 2.30 0.69
CA ARG A 11 5.69 1.46 -0.43
C ARG A 11 7.21 1.34 -0.46
N ARG A 12 7.93 2.44 -0.19
CA ARG A 12 9.40 2.43 -0.07
C ARG A 12 9.89 1.64 1.14
N LYS A 13 9.25 1.79 2.29
CA LYS A 13 9.66 1.11 3.54
C LYS A 13 9.50 -0.41 3.45
N LEU A 14 8.42 -0.84 2.83
CA LEU A 14 8.08 -2.26 2.69
C LEU A 14 8.67 -2.88 1.42
N ASP A 15 9.34 -2.08 0.58
CA ASP A 15 9.89 -2.46 -0.73
C ASP A 15 8.88 -3.27 -1.58
N THR A 16 7.66 -2.75 -1.67
CA THR A 16 6.55 -3.50 -2.28
C THR A 16 5.45 -2.60 -2.83
N GLU A 17 4.76 -3.11 -3.85
CA GLU A 17 3.59 -2.49 -4.47
C GLU A 17 2.25 -3.02 -3.92
N THR A 18 2.27 -3.77 -2.82
CA THR A 18 1.08 -4.39 -2.19
C THR A 18 0.03 -3.39 -1.73
N ILE A 19 0.35 -2.09 -1.64
CA ILE A 19 -0.65 -1.06 -1.43
C ILE A 19 -1.13 -0.55 -2.78
N THR A 20 -2.36 -0.86 -3.17
CA THR A 20 -3.01 -0.44 -4.42
C THR A 20 -3.90 0.78 -4.22
N THR A 21 -4.03 1.60 -5.27
CA THR A 21 -4.94 2.75 -5.27
C THR A 21 -6.28 2.34 -5.88
N ILE A 22 -7.37 2.57 -5.15
CA ILE A 22 -8.73 2.37 -5.63
C ILE A 22 -9.35 3.75 -5.92
N ARG A 23 -9.63 4.00 -7.20
CA ARG A 23 -10.23 5.27 -7.65
C ARG A 23 -11.57 5.50 -6.94
N GLY A 24 -11.71 6.67 -6.31
CA GLY A 24 -12.91 7.05 -5.56
C GLY A 24 -13.05 6.40 -4.17
N ALA A 25 -12.15 5.49 -3.76
CA ALA A 25 -12.27 4.77 -2.50
C ALA A 25 -11.00 4.81 -1.61
N GLY A 26 -9.83 5.18 -2.16
CA GLY A 26 -8.60 5.35 -1.39
C GLY A 26 -7.56 4.29 -1.68
N TYR A 27 -7.06 3.60 -0.65
CA TYR A 27 -5.96 2.65 -0.76
C TYR A 27 -6.32 1.32 -0.11
N ARG A 28 -5.89 0.21 -0.72
CA ARG A 28 -6.05 -1.15 -0.20
C ARG A 28 -4.68 -1.79 -0.03
N PHE A 29 -4.49 -2.58 1.01
CA PHE A 29 -3.31 -3.40 1.20
C PHE A 29 -3.65 -4.84 0.84
N ASP A 30 -2.95 -5.37 -0.15
CA ASP A 30 -3.06 -6.73 -0.68
C ASP A 30 -1.79 -7.49 -0.24
N PRO A 31 -1.76 -8.08 0.98
CA PRO A 31 -0.57 -8.78 1.46
C PRO A 31 -0.24 -9.96 0.54
N PRO A 32 1.04 -10.19 0.23
CA PRO A 32 1.41 -11.41 -0.48
C PRO A 32 1.12 -12.61 0.42
N THR A 33 0.66 -13.69 -0.19
CA THR A 33 0.27 -14.95 0.46
C THR A 33 1.35 -15.56 1.35
N GLN A 34 2.59 -15.11 1.22
CA GLN A 34 3.74 -15.58 2.00
C GLN A 34 3.78 -15.08 3.46
N PHE A 35 2.98 -14.06 3.83
CA PHE A 35 2.87 -13.62 5.24
C PHE A 35 1.79 -14.36 6.05
N ALA A 36 1.14 -15.36 5.47
CA ALA A 36 0.22 -16.25 6.18
C ALA A 36 1.00 -17.49 6.65
N ASP A 37 1.71 -17.35 7.78
CA ASP A 37 2.06 -18.48 8.66
C ASP A 37 0.98 -18.60 9.76
#